data_AF-A0A927KP52-F1
#
_entry.id   AF-A0A927KP52-F1
#
_cell.length_a   1.000
_cell.length_b   1.000
_cell.length_c   1.000
_cell.angle_alpha   90.00
_cell.angle_beta   90.00
_cell.angle_gamma   90.00
#
_symmetry.space_group_name_H-M   'P 1'
#
loop_
_entity.id
_entity.type
_entity.pdbx_description
1 polymer ?
#
loop_
_entity_poly.entity_id
_entity_poly.type
_entity_poly.pdbx_seq_one_letter_code
_entity_poly.pdbx_strand_id
1 'polypeptide(L)'
;MSEKLLEKYSGAVPRYTSYPTAPHFHEGVSCGIYAQWLGKLGDSDNLSLYLHIPYCDRLCWFCACHTKHTLKYEPIASYLTSLKLEIAAVGQRISRDARVTAVHFGGGSPTMLKPQDMIDLMDCLRAAFNFAENAEISVEMDPNDLDEPRYDALAAIGMTRASLGVQDFDPKVQKTINRIQTFEQTRSVVEAVRARGVRSVNCDILYGLPYQSLDTLAETVRSIISLDPDRIALFGYAHVPWMKKHQTMIPDEALPDIVERYRQMTLAGDMLVAAGYVAIGIDHFAKPVDSLAVACSNGDLKRNFQGYTDDSATALIGLGASSIGKLPQGYVQNMPATGEYQRMAETDGLCVVRGIELSDDDRARAWVIERIMCDFAFDFAELEREFGRDPSGIIAEAKLFAAQNSDGIAQIKGQVFSLTEAGKPFARTVAAAFDSYLSTGKGRHSVAV
;
A
#
# COMPACT_ATOMS: atom_id res chain seq x y z
N MET A 1 1.07 3.79 27.30
CA MET A 1 0.79 2.33 27.15
C MET A 1 1.63 1.55 28.15
N SER A 2 1.11 0.49 28.77
CA SER A 2 1.96 -0.39 29.62
C SER A 2 2.72 -1.40 28.77
N GLU A 3 3.98 -1.69 29.10
CA GLU A 3 4.82 -2.70 28.41
C GLU A 3 4.12 -4.07 28.31
N LYS A 4 3.39 -4.47 29.35
CA LYS A 4 2.60 -5.71 29.37
C LYS A 4 1.58 -5.82 28.22
N LEU A 5 0.98 -4.69 27.80
CA LEU A 5 0.04 -4.69 26.67
C LEU A 5 0.78 -4.82 25.33
N LEU A 6 1.94 -4.16 25.21
CA LEU A 6 2.78 -4.29 24.02
C LEU A 6 3.23 -5.75 23.85
N GLU A 7 3.76 -6.38 24.88
CA GLU A 7 4.18 -7.79 24.81
C GLU A 7 3.03 -8.73 24.44
N LYS A 8 1.83 -8.48 24.98
CA LYS A 8 0.65 -9.32 24.75
C LYS A 8 0.06 -9.18 23.35
N TYR A 9 0.03 -7.97 22.79
CA TYR A 9 -0.73 -7.67 21.58
C TYR A 9 0.11 -7.34 20.34
N SER A 10 1.44 -7.32 20.43
CA SER A 10 2.35 -7.06 19.28
C SER A 10 2.70 -8.32 18.47
N GLY A 11 1.82 -9.32 18.44
CA GLY A 11 2.05 -10.57 17.74
C GLY A 11 2.26 -10.42 16.23
N ALA A 12 2.77 -11.47 15.60
CA ALA A 12 2.91 -11.54 14.15
C ALA A 12 1.53 -11.82 13.51
N VAL A 13 0.87 -10.76 13.04
CA VAL A 13 -0.44 -10.82 12.36
C VAL A 13 -0.34 -10.22 10.96
N PRO A 14 -1.28 -10.55 10.05
CA PRO A 14 -1.31 -9.92 8.74
C PRO A 14 -1.38 -8.40 8.81
N ARG A 15 -0.81 -7.74 7.79
CA ARG A 15 -0.94 -6.28 7.62
C ARG A 15 -2.33 -5.84 7.16
N TYR A 16 -3.18 -6.80 6.78
CA TYR A 16 -4.53 -6.60 6.23
C TYR A 16 -4.57 -5.53 5.12
N THR A 17 -3.65 -5.65 4.16
CA THR A 17 -3.73 -4.92 2.88
C THR A 17 -4.80 -5.51 1.95
N SER A 18 -5.23 -6.74 2.24
CA SER A 18 -6.41 -7.40 1.69
C SER A 18 -6.96 -8.40 2.71
N TYR A 19 -8.23 -8.75 2.55
CA TYR A 19 -8.84 -9.92 3.16
C TYR A 19 -9.70 -10.66 2.13
N PRO A 20 -9.56 -11.98 1.96
CA PRO A 20 -8.49 -12.82 2.50
C PRO A 20 -7.09 -12.36 2.06
N THR A 21 -6.07 -12.77 2.80
CA THR A 21 -4.69 -12.33 2.54
C THR A 21 -4.05 -13.11 1.39
N ALA A 22 -3.06 -12.52 0.71
CA ALA A 22 -2.42 -13.10 -0.48
C ALA A 22 -1.88 -14.55 -0.33
N PRO A 23 -1.40 -15.02 0.85
CA PRO A 23 -1.06 -16.43 1.06
C PRO A 23 -2.19 -17.44 0.80
N HIS A 24 -3.45 -17.01 0.80
CA HIS A 24 -4.61 -17.86 0.51
C HIS A 24 -4.98 -17.88 -0.98
N PHE A 25 -4.28 -17.13 -1.82
CA PHE A 25 -4.52 -17.18 -3.27
C PHE A 25 -4.07 -18.53 -3.82
N HIS A 26 -4.89 -19.10 -4.71
CA HIS A 26 -4.70 -20.41 -5.31
C HIS A 26 -4.76 -20.34 -6.84
N GLU A 27 -4.21 -21.36 -7.50
CA GLU A 27 -4.13 -21.45 -8.97
C GLU A 27 -5.49 -21.68 -9.66
N GLY A 28 -6.55 -21.87 -8.87
CA GLY A 28 -7.91 -22.09 -9.38
C GLY A 28 -8.51 -20.86 -10.06
N VAL A 29 -8.05 -19.64 -9.71
CA VAL A 29 -8.40 -18.41 -10.43
C VAL A 29 -7.39 -18.20 -11.57
N SER A 30 -7.76 -18.66 -12.77
CA SER A 30 -6.93 -18.65 -13.97
C SER A 30 -7.12 -17.38 -14.83
N CYS A 31 -6.28 -17.19 -15.86
CA CYS A 31 -6.47 -16.15 -16.88
C CYS A 31 -7.86 -16.19 -17.53
N GLY A 32 -8.46 -17.38 -17.70
CA GLY A 32 -9.81 -17.52 -18.26
C GLY A 32 -10.89 -16.94 -17.33
N ILE A 33 -10.78 -17.21 -16.03
CA ILE A 33 -11.68 -16.63 -15.01
C ILE A 33 -11.47 -15.12 -14.92
N TYR A 34 -10.21 -14.67 -14.91
CA TYR A 34 -9.91 -13.25 -14.90
C TYR A 34 -10.50 -12.51 -16.11
N ALA A 35 -10.39 -13.08 -17.32
CA ALA A 35 -11.02 -12.52 -18.52
C ALA A 35 -12.54 -12.40 -18.39
N GLN A 36 -13.20 -13.41 -17.77
CA GLN A 36 -14.63 -13.34 -17.49
C GLN A 36 -14.98 -12.25 -16.48
N TRP A 37 -14.15 -12.03 -15.46
CA TRP A 37 -14.36 -10.95 -14.49
C TRP A 37 -14.15 -9.57 -15.11
N LEU A 38 -13.11 -9.39 -15.93
CA LEU A 38 -12.88 -8.16 -16.70
C LEU A 38 -14.07 -7.82 -17.60
N GLY A 39 -14.62 -8.82 -18.30
CA GLY A 39 -15.78 -8.63 -19.18
C GLY A 39 -17.09 -8.26 -18.49
N LYS A 40 -17.13 -8.27 -17.16
CA LYS A 40 -18.29 -7.80 -16.37
C LYS A 40 -18.21 -6.31 -16.01
N LEU A 41 -17.08 -5.65 -16.28
CA LEU A 41 -16.88 -4.23 -15.99
C LEU A 41 -17.46 -3.35 -17.14
N GLY A 42 -18.26 -2.35 -16.78
CA GLY A 42 -19.07 -1.55 -17.72
C GLY A 42 -19.21 -0.07 -17.38
N ASP A 43 -20.25 0.56 -17.95
CA ASP A 43 -20.52 2.02 -17.96
C ASP A 43 -20.60 2.69 -16.58
N SER A 44 -20.98 1.94 -15.55
CA SER A 44 -21.04 2.45 -14.17
C SER A 44 -19.74 2.29 -13.39
N ASP A 45 -18.73 1.63 -13.96
CA ASP A 45 -17.56 1.20 -13.20
C ASP A 45 -16.39 2.17 -13.34
N ASN A 46 -15.90 2.61 -12.18
CA ASN A 46 -14.64 3.32 -12.08
C ASN A 46 -13.49 2.33 -11.88
N LEU A 47 -12.39 2.56 -12.58
CA LEU A 47 -11.20 1.73 -12.54
C LEU A 47 -10.04 2.49 -11.93
N SER A 48 -9.27 1.78 -11.12
CA SER A 48 -7.95 2.18 -10.63
C SER A 48 -6.92 1.27 -11.27
N LEU A 49 -5.88 1.82 -11.90
CA LEU A 49 -4.83 1.05 -12.54
C LEU A 49 -3.57 1.07 -11.68
N TYR A 50 -3.05 -0.09 -11.32
CA TYR A 50 -1.74 -0.22 -10.67
C TYR A 50 -0.72 -0.77 -11.66
N LEU A 51 0.36 -0.04 -11.91
CA LEU A 51 1.46 -0.48 -12.77
C LEU A 51 2.68 -0.77 -11.92
N HIS A 52 3.14 -2.02 -11.98
CA HIS A 52 4.32 -2.45 -11.26
C HIS A 52 5.56 -2.40 -12.14
N ILE A 53 6.53 -1.57 -11.76
CA ILE A 53 7.86 -1.46 -12.38
C ILE A 53 8.87 -2.11 -11.45
N PRO A 54 9.21 -3.41 -11.62
CA PRO A 54 9.93 -4.21 -10.63
C PRO A 54 11.45 -3.98 -10.67
N TYR A 55 11.93 -2.78 -11.00
CA TYR A 55 13.37 -2.52 -11.20
C TYR A 55 13.89 -1.43 -10.28
N CYS A 56 15.09 -1.63 -9.74
CA CYS A 56 15.84 -0.63 -8.99
C CYS A 56 17.31 -0.67 -9.44
N ASP A 57 18.00 0.47 -9.43
CA ASP A 57 19.45 0.57 -9.63
C ASP A 57 20.26 0.15 -8.39
N ARG A 58 19.58 0.06 -7.24
CA ARG A 58 20.15 -0.29 -5.94
C ARG A 58 19.25 -1.23 -5.16
N LEU A 59 19.88 -2.16 -4.45
CA LEU A 59 19.19 -3.01 -3.48
C LEU A 59 19.23 -2.38 -2.09
N CYS A 60 18.15 -1.73 -1.69
CA CYS A 60 17.97 -1.22 -0.34
C CYS A 60 17.77 -2.39 0.63
N TRP A 61 18.58 -2.49 1.67
CA TRP A 61 18.59 -3.70 2.53
C TRP A 61 17.33 -3.83 3.36
N PHE A 62 16.60 -2.74 3.62
CA PHE A 62 15.32 -2.77 4.32
C PHE A 62 14.15 -3.23 3.45
N CYS A 63 14.25 -3.12 2.12
CA CYS A 63 13.09 -3.17 1.23
C CYS A 63 12.42 -4.56 1.22
N ALA A 64 11.10 -4.60 1.35
CA ALA A 64 10.30 -5.82 1.23
C ALA A 64 9.48 -5.90 -0.07
N CYS A 65 9.58 -4.88 -0.94
CA CYS A 65 8.86 -4.83 -2.21
C CYS A 65 9.32 -5.95 -3.16
N HIS A 66 8.51 -6.24 -4.17
CA HIS A 66 8.90 -7.13 -5.25
C HIS A 66 9.76 -6.36 -6.26
N THR A 67 11.07 -6.58 -6.21
CA THR A 67 12.02 -5.77 -7.00
C THR A 67 13.15 -6.62 -7.54
N LYS A 68 13.76 -6.15 -8.62
CA LYS A 68 14.93 -6.73 -9.26
C LYS A 68 15.97 -5.65 -9.50
N HIS A 69 17.17 -5.89 -8.99
CA HIS A 69 18.30 -4.99 -9.19
C HIS A 69 18.83 -5.08 -10.63
N THR A 70 19.04 -3.94 -11.29
CA THR A 70 19.73 -3.85 -12.59
C THR A 70 20.41 -2.50 -12.77
N LEU A 71 21.62 -2.51 -13.34
CA LEU A 71 22.33 -1.30 -13.78
C LEU A 71 22.21 -1.06 -15.29
N LYS A 72 21.51 -1.97 -15.97
CA LYS A 72 21.30 -1.96 -17.42
C LYS A 72 19.85 -1.61 -17.71
N TYR A 73 19.63 -0.83 -18.76
CA TYR A 73 18.29 -0.39 -19.15
C TYR A 73 17.58 -1.41 -20.06
N GLU A 74 18.32 -2.26 -20.78
CA GLU A 74 17.76 -3.23 -21.72
C GLU A 74 16.72 -4.19 -21.09
N PRO A 75 16.91 -4.71 -19.85
CA PRO A 75 15.88 -5.51 -19.17
C PRO A 75 14.57 -4.73 -18.89
N ILE A 76 14.69 -3.43 -18.61
CA ILE A 76 13.54 -2.56 -18.37
C ILE A 76 12.79 -2.36 -19.69
N ALA A 77 13.50 -2.00 -20.76
CA ALA A 77 12.91 -1.82 -22.08
C ALA A 77 12.19 -3.10 -22.58
N SER A 78 12.82 -4.26 -22.41
CA SER A 78 12.21 -5.56 -22.75
C SER A 78 10.95 -5.84 -21.93
N TYR A 79 10.96 -5.51 -20.63
CA TYR A 79 9.79 -5.66 -19.77
C TYR A 79 8.64 -4.73 -20.18
N LEU A 80 8.94 -3.48 -20.58
CA LEU A 80 7.93 -2.54 -21.04
C LEU A 80 7.21 -3.01 -22.30
N THR A 81 7.91 -3.72 -23.21
CA THR A 81 7.27 -4.35 -24.37
C THR A 81 6.19 -5.34 -23.92
N SER A 82 6.53 -6.25 -23.00
CA SER A 82 5.58 -7.22 -22.45
C SER A 82 4.45 -6.55 -21.67
N LEU A 83 4.74 -5.51 -20.89
CA LEU A 83 3.72 -4.74 -20.16
C LEU A 83 2.72 -4.06 -21.10
N LYS A 84 3.18 -3.49 -22.22
CA LYS A 84 2.31 -2.90 -23.25
C LYS A 84 1.40 -3.95 -23.90
N LEU A 85 1.87 -5.19 -24.09
CA LEU A 85 1.04 -6.30 -24.57
C LEU A 85 -0.06 -6.67 -23.55
N GLU A 86 0.28 -6.73 -22.27
CA GLU A 86 -0.71 -6.97 -21.21
C GLU A 86 -1.75 -5.85 -21.14
N ILE A 87 -1.32 -4.58 -21.17
CA ILE A 87 -2.21 -3.41 -21.18
C ILE A 87 -3.23 -3.52 -22.31
N ALA A 88 -2.77 -3.82 -23.53
CA ALA A 88 -3.64 -3.96 -24.69
C ALA A 88 -4.63 -5.13 -24.52
N ALA A 89 -4.16 -6.29 -24.05
CA ALA A 89 -5.00 -7.46 -23.85
C ALA A 89 -6.06 -7.28 -22.76
N VAL A 90 -5.70 -6.65 -21.64
CA VAL A 90 -6.64 -6.32 -20.57
C VAL A 90 -7.65 -5.28 -21.05
N GLY A 91 -7.20 -4.20 -21.70
CA GLY A 91 -8.08 -3.16 -22.23
C GLY A 91 -9.10 -3.66 -23.26
N GLN A 92 -8.75 -4.66 -24.07
CA GLN A 92 -9.68 -5.30 -25.00
C GLN A 92 -10.82 -6.08 -24.33
N ARG A 93 -10.67 -6.43 -23.05
CA ARG A 93 -11.63 -7.26 -22.30
C ARG A 93 -12.51 -6.45 -21.34
N ILE A 94 -12.27 -5.15 -21.23
CA ILE A 94 -13.08 -4.24 -20.43
C ILE A 94 -13.88 -3.35 -21.38
N SER A 95 -15.14 -3.03 -21.02
CA SER A 95 -15.92 -2.07 -21.82
C SER A 95 -15.21 -0.71 -21.88
N ARG A 96 -15.30 -0.03 -23.03
CA ARG A 96 -14.86 1.38 -23.17
C ARG A 96 -15.71 2.37 -22.38
N ASP A 97 -16.86 1.91 -21.88
CA ASP A 97 -17.75 2.70 -21.05
C ASP A 97 -17.21 2.83 -19.61
N ALA A 98 -16.42 1.86 -19.13
CA ALA A 98 -15.75 1.94 -17.84
C ALA A 98 -14.67 3.04 -17.85
N ARG A 99 -14.53 3.76 -16.72
CA ARG A 99 -13.67 4.95 -16.65
C ARG A 99 -12.50 4.76 -15.70
N VAL A 100 -11.29 4.99 -16.19
CA VAL A 100 -10.09 5.08 -15.35
C VAL A 100 -10.11 6.41 -14.60
N THR A 101 -10.16 6.33 -13.28
CA THR A 101 -10.18 7.48 -12.37
C THR A 101 -8.89 7.64 -11.58
N ALA A 102 -8.07 6.58 -11.50
CA ALA A 102 -6.77 6.62 -10.86
C ALA A 102 -5.76 5.74 -11.60
N VAL A 103 -4.51 6.17 -11.62
CA VAL A 103 -3.34 5.39 -12.05
C VAL A 103 -2.24 5.55 -11.01
N HIS A 104 -1.65 4.43 -10.61
CA HIS A 104 -0.55 4.40 -9.68
C HIS A 104 0.62 3.61 -10.28
N PHE A 105 1.74 4.30 -10.50
CA PHE A 105 3.02 3.68 -10.84
C PHE A 105 3.77 3.39 -9.55
N GLY A 106 4.06 2.12 -9.29
CA GLY A 106 4.82 1.71 -8.10
C GLY A 106 5.71 0.50 -8.35
N GLY A 107 6.20 -0.08 -7.25
CA GLY A 107 6.87 -1.38 -7.25
C GLY A 107 8.32 -1.33 -6.79
N GLY A 108 9.25 -1.33 -7.74
CA GLY A 108 10.65 -0.99 -7.50
C GLY A 108 10.82 0.52 -7.53
N SER A 109 11.30 1.02 -8.67
CA SER A 109 11.43 2.45 -8.93
C SER A 109 10.85 2.76 -10.31
N PRO A 110 9.61 3.28 -10.40
CA PRO A 110 9.07 3.84 -11.65
C PRO A 110 9.96 4.92 -12.27
N THR A 111 10.76 5.62 -11.47
CA THR A 111 11.70 6.65 -11.93
C THR A 111 12.94 6.09 -12.65
N MET A 112 13.11 4.77 -12.65
CA MET A 112 14.09 4.10 -13.52
C MET A 112 13.74 4.17 -15.02
N LEU A 113 12.47 4.42 -15.36
CA LEU A 113 12.06 4.53 -16.76
C LEU A 113 12.72 5.75 -17.41
N LYS A 114 13.17 5.58 -18.66
CA LYS A 114 13.58 6.72 -19.47
C LYS A 114 12.37 7.63 -19.74
N PRO A 115 12.59 8.95 -19.92
CA PRO A 115 11.53 9.92 -20.18
C PRO A 115 10.54 9.49 -21.27
N GLN A 116 11.04 9.09 -22.44
CA GLN A 116 10.18 8.69 -23.56
C GLN A 116 9.39 7.41 -23.27
N ASP A 117 10.00 6.44 -22.59
CA ASP A 117 9.34 5.18 -22.25
C ASP A 117 8.20 5.37 -21.25
N MET A 118 8.32 6.34 -20.35
CA MET A 118 7.24 6.74 -19.43
C MET A 118 6.05 7.33 -20.19
N ILE A 119 6.31 8.22 -21.16
CA ILE A 119 5.30 8.82 -22.03
C ILE A 119 4.61 7.73 -22.86
N ASP A 120 5.38 6.90 -23.57
CA ASP A 120 4.86 5.84 -24.42
C ASP A 120 4.01 4.82 -23.64
N LEU A 121 4.36 4.56 -22.37
CA LEU A 121 3.61 3.68 -21.50
C LEU A 121 2.26 4.30 -21.13
N MET A 122 2.23 5.59 -20.80
CA MET A 122 0.98 6.30 -20.53
C MET A 122 0.09 6.40 -21.78
N ASP A 123 0.68 6.65 -22.95
CA ASP A 123 -0.05 6.64 -24.22
C ASP A 123 -0.67 5.28 -24.52
N CYS A 124 0.05 4.19 -24.20
CA CYS A 124 -0.48 2.83 -24.31
C CYS A 124 -1.69 2.61 -23.38
N LEU A 125 -1.64 3.10 -22.14
CA LEU A 125 -2.79 3.05 -21.22
C LEU A 125 -3.98 3.84 -21.78
N ARG A 126 -3.77 5.08 -22.23
CA ARG A 126 -4.83 5.93 -22.79
C ARG A 126 -5.41 5.37 -24.08
N ALA A 127 -4.62 4.63 -24.85
CA ALA A 127 -5.11 3.90 -26.02
C ALA A 127 -5.96 2.68 -25.63
N ALA A 128 -5.63 1.99 -24.53
CA ALA A 128 -6.29 0.76 -24.09
C ALA A 128 -7.57 1.02 -23.26
N PHE A 129 -7.61 2.09 -22.47
CA PHE A 129 -8.71 2.39 -21.54
C PHE A 129 -9.31 3.78 -21.79
N ASN A 130 -10.54 3.98 -21.32
CA ASN A 130 -11.18 5.31 -21.31
C ASN A 130 -10.86 6.02 -19.98
N PHE A 131 -10.36 7.25 -20.04
CA PHE A 131 -9.91 8.00 -18.86
C PHE A 131 -10.90 9.09 -18.49
N ALA A 132 -11.16 9.25 -17.19
CA ALA A 132 -11.82 10.44 -16.67
C ALA A 132 -10.91 11.68 -16.86
N GLU A 133 -11.50 12.84 -17.11
CA GLU A 133 -10.77 14.10 -17.32
C GLU A 133 -9.90 14.49 -16.11
N ASN A 134 -10.38 14.15 -14.91
CA ASN A 134 -9.73 14.45 -13.63
C ASN A 134 -9.03 13.21 -13.02
N ALA A 135 -8.65 12.23 -13.83
CA ALA A 135 -8.00 11.02 -13.33
C ALA A 135 -6.74 11.37 -12.51
N GLU A 136 -6.63 10.81 -11.31
CA GLU A 136 -5.45 10.99 -10.48
C GLU A 136 -4.31 10.11 -10.99
N ILE A 137 -3.16 10.70 -11.26
CA ILE A 137 -1.95 9.96 -11.65
C ILE A 137 -0.93 10.14 -10.55
N SER A 138 -0.51 9.02 -9.96
CA SER A 138 0.45 8.97 -8.86
C SER A 138 1.66 8.11 -9.20
N VAL A 139 2.84 8.56 -8.79
CA VAL A 139 4.11 7.88 -9.09
C VAL A 139 4.95 7.79 -7.82
N GLU A 140 5.40 6.58 -7.49
CA GLU A 140 6.46 6.34 -6.51
C GLU A 140 7.82 6.74 -7.09
N MET A 141 8.62 7.46 -6.32
CA MET A 141 9.81 8.14 -6.79
C MET A 141 10.97 7.94 -5.82
N ASP A 142 12.11 7.54 -6.38
CA ASP A 142 13.39 7.58 -5.71
C ASP A 142 14.03 8.96 -5.94
N PRO A 143 14.31 9.76 -4.89
CA PRO A 143 14.90 11.07 -5.09
C PRO A 143 16.30 11.09 -5.72
N ASN A 144 16.98 9.94 -5.80
CA ASN A 144 18.28 9.81 -6.49
C ASN A 144 18.15 9.62 -8.02
N ASP A 145 16.97 9.25 -8.53
CA ASP A 145 16.79 8.81 -9.92
C ASP A 145 16.37 9.95 -10.87
N LEU A 146 16.28 11.18 -10.39
CA LEU A 146 15.58 12.26 -11.07
C LEU A 146 16.48 13.35 -11.66
N ASP A 147 16.10 13.79 -12.86
CA ASP A 147 16.72 14.85 -13.64
C ASP A 147 15.64 15.63 -14.42
N GLU A 148 16.03 16.76 -15.02
CA GLU A 148 15.11 17.63 -15.77
C GLU A 148 14.28 16.87 -16.82
N PRO A 149 14.84 16.00 -17.68
CA PRO A 149 14.05 15.24 -18.64
C PRO A 149 13.00 14.33 -17.99
N ARG A 150 13.30 13.71 -16.84
CA ARG A 150 12.30 12.90 -16.12
C ARG A 150 11.23 13.74 -15.49
N TYR A 151 11.56 14.89 -14.92
CA TYR A 151 10.55 15.81 -14.41
C TYR A 151 9.58 16.25 -15.51
N ASP A 152 10.10 16.55 -16.70
CA ASP A 152 9.28 16.93 -17.85
C ASP A 152 8.40 15.76 -18.34
N ALA A 153 8.92 14.54 -18.35
CA ALA A 153 8.11 13.35 -18.68
C ALA A 153 7.01 13.08 -17.64
N LEU A 154 7.31 13.22 -16.35
CA LEU A 154 6.32 13.08 -15.26
C LEU A 154 5.19 14.12 -15.41
N ALA A 155 5.53 15.35 -15.80
CA ALA A 155 4.54 16.37 -16.13
C ALA A 155 3.73 15.98 -17.39
N ALA A 156 4.40 15.49 -18.43
CA ALA A 156 3.77 15.11 -19.70
C ALA A 156 2.76 13.96 -19.56
N ILE A 157 3.02 12.97 -18.69
CA ILE A 157 2.04 11.91 -18.41
C ILE A 157 0.84 12.42 -17.60
N GLY A 158 0.93 13.62 -17.03
CA GLY A 158 -0.10 14.25 -16.21
C GLY A 158 -0.03 13.89 -14.73
N MET A 159 1.16 13.63 -14.18
CA MET A 159 1.32 13.28 -12.77
C MET A 159 0.71 14.36 -11.86
N THR A 160 -0.21 13.95 -11.00
CA THR A 160 -0.89 14.83 -10.04
C THR A 160 -0.40 14.65 -8.61
N ARG A 161 0.16 13.47 -8.28
CA ARG A 161 0.65 13.12 -6.94
C ARG A 161 2.02 12.43 -7.01
N ALA A 162 2.95 12.87 -6.18
CA ALA A 162 4.26 12.24 -6.03
C ALA A 162 4.34 11.50 -4.69
N SER A 163 4.95 10.30 -4.65
CA SER A 163 5.29 9.61 -3.41
C SER A 163 6.79 9.39 -3.33
N LEU A 164 7.45 10.01 -2.34
CA LEU A 164 8.90 10.03 -2.23
C LEU A 164 9.39 9.06 -1.15
N GLY A 165 10.20 8.10 -1.54
CA GLY A 165 10.84 7.17 -0.62
C GLY A 165 12.02 7.80 0.11
N VAL A 166 11.78 8.44 1.28
CA VAL A 166 12.82 9.11 2.09
C VAL A 166 13.45 8.19 3.11
N GLN A 167 12.63 7.44 3.84
CA GLN A 167 13.00 6.47 4.86
C GLN A 167 13.61 7.09 6.12
N ASP A 168 14.81 7.66 6.03
CA ASP A 168 15.54 8.32 7.14
C ASP A 168 16.61 9.26 6.56
N PHE A 169 16.98 10.33 7.27
CA PHE A 169 18.08 11.24 6.91
C PHE A 169 19.36 11.02 7.72
N ASP A 170 19.32 10.19 8.79
CA ASP A 170 20.51 9.91 9.58
C ASP A 170 21.57 9.15 8.76
N PRO A 171 22.82 9.66 8.64
CA PRO A 171 23.84 9.02 7.81
C PRO A 171 24.22 7.60 8.23
N LYS A 172 24.13 7.27 9.54
CA LYS A 172 24.45 5.93 10.04
C LYS A 172 23.34 4.96 9.68
N VAL A 173 22.08 5.35 9.86
CA VAL A 173 20.90 4.58 9.43
C VAL A 173 20.96 4.34 7.92
N GLN A 174 21.09 5.41 7.12
CA GLN A 174 21.16 5.34 5.66
C GLN A 174 22.26 4.40 5.14
N LYS A 175 23.47 4.51 5.69
CA LYS A 175 24.57 3.61 5.34
C LYS A 175 24.26 2.16 5.68
N THR A 176 23.62 1.92 6.83
CA THR A 176 23.29 0.57 7.32
C THR A 176 22.16 -0.07 6.53
N ILE A 177 21.29 0.72 5.89
CA ILE A 177 20.19 0.20 5.05
C ILE A 177 20.50 0.28 3.55
N ASN A 178 21.72 0.69 3.18
CA ASN A 178 22.19 0.90 1.81
C ASN A 178 21.34 1.91 1.01
N ARG A 179 20.98 3.04 1.63
CA ARG A 179 20.10 4.08 1.07
C ARG A 179 20.66 5.48 1.34
N ILE A 180 21.71 5.86 0.63
CA ILE A 180 22.30 7.20 0.76
C ILE A 180 21.48 8.21 -0.04
N GLN A 181 21.08 9.31 0.59
CA GLN A 181 20.30 10.39 0.01
C GLN A 181 20.35 11.62 0.93
N THR A 182 20.60 12.82 0.41
CA THR A 182 20.60 14.03 1.26
C THR A 182 19.21 14.66 1.38
N PHE A 183 19.03 15.46 2.43
CA PHE A 183 17.84 16.30 2.58
C PHE A 183 17.65 17.26 1.41
N GLU A 184 18.73 17.89 0.94
CA GLU A 184 18.71 18.86 -0.15
C GLU A 184 18.27 18.23 -1.47
N GLN A 185 18.68 16.99 -1.74
CA GLN A 185 18.21 16.24 -2.91
C GLN A 185 16.69 16.03 -2.84
N THR A 186 16.18 15.56 -1.71
CA THR A 186 14.72 15.39 -1.50
C THR A 186 13.99 16.72 -1.68
N ARG A 187 14.48 17.79 -1.07
CA ARG A 187 13.88 19.13 -1.18
C ARG A 187 13.82 19.58 -2.63
N SER A 188 14.90 19.42 -3.39
CA SER A 188 14.94 19.77 -4.81
C SER A 188 13.90 19.00 -5.62
N VAL A 189 13.66 17.71 -5.31
CA VAL A 189 12.63 16.92 -5.98
C VAL A 189 11.23 17.46 -5.66
N VAL A 190 10.93 17.73 -4.38
CA VAL A 190 9.64 18.30 -3.95
C VAL A 190 9.35 19.62 -4.67
N GLU A 191 10.34 20.52 -4.71
CA GLU A 191 10.24 21.80 -5.41
C GLU A 191 10.01 21.60 -6.91
N ALA A 192 10.79 20.72 -7.55
CA ALA A 192 10.73 20.48 -8.99
C ALA A 192 9.40 19.88 -9.46
N VAL A 193 8.82 18.94 -8.70
CA VAL A 193 7.52 18.33 -9.06
C VAL A 193 6.36 19.30 -8.82
N ARG A 194 6.41 20.10 -7.74
CA ARG A 194 5.40 21.14 -7.48
C ARG A 194 5.44 22.23 -8.54
N ALA A 195 6.63 22.66 -8.97
CA ALA A 195 6.79 23.61 -10.06
C ALA A 195 6.18 23.13 -11.39
N ARG A 196 5.95 21.82 -11.54
CA ARG A 196 5.36 21.16 -12.70
C ARG A 196 3.90 20.73 -12.49
N GLY A 197 3.23 21.24 -11.46
CA GLY A 197 1.79 21.08 -11.26
C GLY A 197 1.38 19.87 -10.42
N VAL A 198 2.32 19.17 -9.77
CA VAL A 198 1.96 18.18 -8.74
C VAL A 198 1.27 18.88 -7.58
N ARG A 199 0.08 18.37 -7.23
CA ARG A 199 -0.82 18.99 -6.23
C ARG A 199 -0.69 18.37 -4.85
N SER A 200 -0.16 17.16 -4.76
CA SER A 200 0.02 16.44 -3.50
C SER A 200 1.36 15.69 -3.51
N VAL A 201 2.14 15.89 -2.46
CA VAL A 201 3.39 15.18 -2.23
C VAL A 201 3.25 14.33 -0.98
N ASN A 202 3.50 13.03 -1.11
CA ASN A 202 3.69 12.11 -0.01
C ASN A 202 5.19 11.89 0.28
N CYS A 203 5.55 11.78 1.55
CA CYS A 203 6.87 11.30 1.97
C CYS A 203 6.75 10.02 2.80
N ASP A 204 7.43 8.97 2.36
CA ASP A 204 7.53 7.71 3.10
C ASP A 204 8.73 7.77 4.05
N ILE A 205 8.47 7.58 5.34
CA ILE A 205 9.49 7.47 6.39
C ILE A 205 9.32 6.17 7.17
N LEU A 206 10.43 5.68 7.74
CA LEU A 206 10.45 4.45 8.49
C LEU A 206 10.85 4.69 9.94
N TYR A 207 10.14 4.03 10.85
CA TYR A 207 10.64 3.77 12.20
C TYR A 207 11.03 2.30 12.35
N GLY A 208 11.80 1.99 13.39
CA GLY A 208 12.26 0.65 13.68
C GLY A 208 13.49 0.22 12.88
N LEU A 209 14.20 1.16 12.25
CA LEU A 209 15.41 0.90 11.46
C LEU A 209 16.65 0.69 12.36
N PRO A 210 17.72 0.02 11.86
CA PRO A 210 18.92 -0.23 12.65
C PRO A 210 19.62 1.07 13.06
N TYR A 211 20.05 1.13 14.32
CA TYR A 211 20.69 2.30 14.95
C TYR A 211 19.84 3.58 15.05
N GLN A 212 18.55 3.50 14.72
CA GLN A 212 17.63 4.61 14.90
C GLN A 212 17.35 4.81 16.40
N SER A 213 17.50 6.04 16.87
CA SER A 213 17.15 6.50 18.21
C SER A 213 15.97 7.48 18.15
N LEU A 214 15.36 7.78 19.29
CA LEU A 214 14.33 8.82 19.39
C LEU A 214 14.82 10.17 18.88
N ASP A 215 16.04 10.57 19.24
CA ASP A 215 16.64 11.83 18.81
C ASP A 215 16.84 11.83 17.28
N THR A 216 17.53 10.83 16.72
CA THR A 216 17.76 10.78 15.26
C THR A 216 16.46 10.73 14.45
N LEU A 217 15.43 10.02 14.95
CA LEU A 217 14.12 9.98 14.30
C LEU A 217 13.40 11.33 14.38
N ALA A 218 13.45 12.02 15.53
CA ALA A 218 12.86 13.36 15.67
C ALA A 218 13.49 14.36 14.69
N GLU A 219 14.79 14.23 14.42
CA GLU A 219 15.54 15.07 13.48
C GLU A 219 15.07 14.82 12.05
N THR A 220 14.90 13.55 11.68
CA THR A 220 14.31 13.14 10.40
C THR A 220 12.89 13.69 10.27
N VAL A 221 12.03 13.54 11.29
CA VAL A 221 10.64 14.05 11.26
C VAL A 221 10.60 15.57 11.13
N ARG A 222 11.45 16.32 11.85
CA ARG A 222 11.57 17.78 11.68
C ARG A 222 11.95 18.17 10.26
N SER A 223 12.89 17.43 9.67
CA SER A 223 13.31 17.64 8.29
C SER A 223 12.15 17.40 7.32
N ILE A 224 11.40 16.31 7.49
CA ILE A 224 10.20 16.02 6.69
C ILE A 224 9.15 17.12 6.81
N ILE A 225 8.81 17.56 8.03
CA ILE A 225 7.86 18.65 8.25
C ILE A 225 8.31 19.91 7.51
N SER A 226 9.61 20.21 7.48
CA SER A 226 10.15 21.37 6.78
C SER A 226 10.02 21.31 5.25
N LEU A 227 9.79 20.13 4.66
CA LEU A 227 9.45 19.97 3.23
C LEU A 227 7.98 20.31 2.94
N ASP A 228 7.17 20.49 3.99
CA ASP A 228 5.73 20.73 3.94
C ASP A 228 4.98 19.74 3.03
N PRO A 229 5.19 18.41 3.14
CA PRO A 229 4.47 17.44 2.32
C PRO A 229 2.98 17.45 2.68
N ASP A 230 2.15 17.05 1.73
CA ASP A 230 0.69 17.00 1.89
C ASP A 230 0.26 15.72 2.62
N ARG A 231 1.04 14.65 2.45
CA ARG A 231 0.89 13.35 3.10
C ARG A 231 2.23 12.83 3.64
N ILE A 232 2.18 12.06 4.71
CA ILE A 232 3.33 11.37 5.27
C ILE A 232 2.89 9.96 5.63
N ALA A 233 3.59 8.96 5.11
CA ALA A 233 3.42 7.57 5.53
C ALA A 233 4.56 7.18 6.47
N LEU A 234 4.22 6.93 7.74
CA LEU A 234 5.14 6.56 8.81
C LEU A 234 5.11 5.04 9.02
N PHE A 235 5.81 4.30 8.18
CA PHE A 235 5.76 2.84 8.21
C PHE A 235 6.70 2.25 9.27
N GLY A 236 6.22 1.21 9.96
CA GLY A 236 7.09 0.35 10.76
C GLY A 236 7.90 -0.60 9.89
N TYR A 237 9.23 -0.58 10.05
CA TYR A 237 10.13 -1.47 9.32
C TYR A 237 9.75 -2.94 9.54
N ALA A 238 9.52 -3.67 8.43
CA ALA A 238 9.22 -5.09 8.42
C ALA A 238 10.49 -5.91 8.22
N HIS A 239 11.05 -6.45 9.31
CA HIS A 239 12.20 -7.34 9.23
C HIS A 239 11.74 -8.79 8.99
N VAL A 240 11.96 -9.28 7.77
CA VAL A 240 11.50 -10.57 7.21
C VAL A 240 12.61 -11.27 6.39
N PRO A 241 13.82 -11.48 6.93
CA PRO A 241 14.98 -12.01 6.19
C PRO A 241 14.77 -13.42 5.61
N TRP A 242 13.84 -14.19 6.18
CA TRP A 242 13.44 -15.49 5.64
C TRP A 242 12.73 -15.40 4.28
N MET A 243 12.07 -14.27 4.01
CA MET A 243 11.37 -13.98 2.76
C MET A 243 12.21 -13.06 1.85
N LYS A 244 12.94 -12.11 2.44
CA LYS A 244 13.72 -11.10 1.73
C LYS A 244 15.18 -11.20 2.16
N LYS A 245 15.92 -12.13 1.53
CA LYS A 245 17.27 -12.51 1.95
C LYS A 245 18.25 -11.34 2.11
N HIS A 246 18.12 -10.27 1.33
CA HIS A 246 19.01 -9.11 1.46
C HIS A 246 18.84 -8.34 2.78
N GLN A 247 17.74 -8.55 3.52
CA GLN A 247 17.60 -8.01 4.88
C GLN A 247 18.57 -8.63 5.87
N THR A 248 19.23 -9.78 5.57
CA THR A 248 20.32 -10.31 6.42
C THR A 248 21.57 -9.43 6.41
N MET A 249 21.63 -8.41 5.55
CA MET A 249 22.69 -7.42 5.56
C MET A 249 22.50 -6.36 6.66
N ILE A 250 21.31 -6.29 7.25
CA ILE A 250 21.03 -5.46 8.42
C ILE A 250 21.40 -6.27 9.68
N PRO A 251 22.20 -5.72 10.62
CA PRO A 251 22.51 -6.40 11.87
C PRO A 251 21.28 -6.48 12.79
N ASP A 252 20.88 -7.69 13.18
CA ASP A 252 19.71 -7.93 14.03
C ASP A 252 19.84 -7.23 15.39
N GLU A 253 21.05 -7.22 15.97
CA GLU A 253 21.36 -6.58 17.25
C GLU A 253 21.27 -5.04 17.22
N ALA A 254 21.24 -4.44 16.02
CA ALA A 254 21.09 -3.01 15.86
C ALA A 254 19.61 -2.58 15.78
N LEU A 255 18.67 -3.53 15.70
CA LEU A 255 17.25 -3.25 15.60
C LEU A 255 16.67 -2.89 16.97
N PRO A 256 15.77 -1.89 17.05
CA PRO A 256 15.05 -1.58 18.28
C PRO A 256 14.08 -2.70 18.65
N ASP A 257 13.90 -2.93 19.95
CA ASP A 257 12.88 -3.84 20.46
C ASP A 257 11.46 -3.29 20.30
N ILE A 258 10.45 -4.07 20.72
CA ILE A 258 9.03 -3.70 20.57
C ILE A 258 8.69 -2.42 21.34
N VAL A 259 9.27 -2.21 22.53
CA VAL A 259 9.02 -1.04 23.36
C VAL A 259 9.62 0.20 22.72
N GLU A 260 10.85 0.10 22.23
CA GLU A 260 11.53 1.19 21.56
C GLU A 260 10.85 1.54 20.23
N ARG A 261 10.41 0.55 19.45
CA ARG A 261 9.61 0.78 18.24
C ARG A 261 8.31 1.51 18.53
N TYR A 262 7.60 1.12 19.60
CA TYR A 262 6.38 1.81 20.02
C TYR A 262 6.66 3.27 20.41
N ARG A 263 7.76 3.53 21.13
CA ARG A 263 8.19 4.89 21.49
C ARG A 263 8.53 5.71 20.24
N GLN A 264 9.24 5.13 19.28
CA GLN A 264 9.57 5.77 18.00
C GLN A 264 8.31 6.12 17.21
N MET A 265 7.37 5.17 17.04
CA MET A 265 6.09 5.39 16.38
C MET A 265 5.28 6.51 17.06
N THR A 266 5.18 6.46 18.39
CA THR A 266 4.42 7.45 19.18
C THR A 266 5.05 8.83 19.07
N LEU A 267 6.37 8.95 19.27
CA LEU A 267 7.08 10.22 19.17
C LEU A 267 6.89 10.86 17.79
N ALA A 268 7.15 10.10 16.73
CA ALA A 268 7.02 10.61 15.37
C ALA A 268 5.56 11.01 15.06
N GLY A 269 4.59 10.17 15.44
CA GLY A 269 3.18 10.49 15.26
C GLY A 269 2.73 11.75 16.00
N ASP A 270 3.11 11.89 17.28
CA ASP A 270 2.78 13.06 18.09
C ASP A 270 3.39 14.35 17.52
N MET A 271 4.62 14.27 16.99
CA MET A 271 5.27 15.40 16.33
C MET A 271 4.53 15.82 15.05
N LEU A 272 4.05 14.87 14.25
CA LEU A 272 3.29 15.15 13.04
C LEU A 272 1.93 15.78 13.37
N VAL A 273 1.23 15.26 14.38
CA VAL A 273 -0.03 15.86 14.86
C VAL A 273 0.20 17.27 15.41
N ALA A 274 1.25 17.48 16.18
CA ALA A 274 1.62 18.81 16.69
C ALA A 274 1.98 19.80 15.57
N ALA A 275 2.45 19.31 14.43
CA ALA A 275 2.71 20.11 13.23
C ALA A 275 1.45 20.40 12.38
N GLY A 276 0.28 19.90 12.79
CA GLY A 276 -1.02 20.19 12.16
C GLY A 276 -1.50 19.13 11.17
N TYR A 277 -0.83 17.97 11.09
CA TYR A 277 -1.31 16.84 10.31
C TYR A 277 -2.42 16.07 11.06
N VAL A 278 -3.38 15.54 10.31
CA VAL A 278 -4.40 14.61 10.80
C VAL A 278 -3.84 13.20 10.73
N ALA A 279 -3.92 12.44 11.82
CA ALA A 279 -3.61 11.01 11.81
C ALA A 279 -4.69 10.24 11.04
N ILE A 280 -4.27 9.44 10.06
CA ILE A 280 -5.09 8.66 9.15
C ILE A 280 -4.84 7.18 9.44
N GLY A 281 -5.83 6.52 10.04
CA GLY A 281 -5.71 5.16 10.52
C GLY A 281 -4.47 4.96 11.41
N ILE A 282 -3.66 3.94 11.12
CA ILE A 282 -2.57 3.50 12.00
C ILE A 282 -1.22 4.17 11.76
N ASP A 283 -0.92 4.57 10.52
CA ASP A 283 0.45 4.89 10.09
C ASP A 283 0.55 5.97 9.01
N HIS A 284 -0.55 6.65 8.66
CA HIS A 284 -0.52 7.75 7.70
C HIS A 284 -0.93 9.06 8.36
N PHE A 285 -0.45 10.16 7.78
CA PHE A 285 -0.73 11.51 8.22
C PHE A 285 -0.99 12.37 7.00
N ALA A 286 -1.97 13.25 7.06
CA ALA A 286 -2.32 14.12 5.93
C ALA A 286 -2.71 15.51 6.40
N LYS A 287 -2.51 16.53 5.56
CA LYS A 287 -3.02 17.88 5.87
C LYS A 287 -4.55 17.84 6.00
N PRO A 288 -5.18 18.70 6.83
CA PRO A 288 -6.62 18.66 7.06
C PRO A 288 -7.49 18.81 5.80
N VAL A 289 -6.97 19.50 4.77
CA VAL A 289 -7.67 19.72 3.49
C VAL A 289 -7.37 18.64 2.44
N ASP A 290 -6.46 17.69 2.74
CA ASP A 290 -6.17 16.58 1.84
C ASP A 290 -7.34 15.60 1.83
N SER A 291 -7.59 14.98 0.67
CA SER A 291 -8.73 14.10 0.47
C SER A 291 -8.72 12.86 1.37
N LEU A 292 -7.55 12.37 1.83
CA LEU A 292 -7.48 11.30 2.83
C LEU A 292 -8.03 11.74 4.20
N ALA A 293 -7.71 12.97 4.63
CA ALA A 293 -8.22 13.50 5.89
C ALA A 293 -9.73 13.72 5.82
N VAL A 294 -10.22 14.23 4.68
CA VAL A 294 -11.65 14.37 4.40
C VAL A 294 -12.36 13.01 4.44
N ALA A 295 -11.84 12.01 3.72
CA ALA A 295 -12.40 10.65 3.69
C ALA A 295 -12.39 10.01 5.09
N CYS A 296 -11.31 10.16 5.85
CA CYS A 296 -11.23 9.69 7.23
C CYS A 296 -12.31 10.34 8.12
N SER A 297 -12.56 11.63 7.96
CA SER A 297 -13.58 12.33 8.75
C SER A 297 -15.02 11.94 8.38
N ASN A 298 -15.24 11.52 7.13
CA ASN A 298 -16.56 11.12 6.63
C ASN A 298 -16.86 9.62 6.81
N GLY A 299 -15.87 8.81 7.19
CA GLY A 299 -16.00 7.34 7.22
C GLY A 299 -15.83 6.67 5.85
N ASP A 300 -15.36 7.42 4.85
CA ASP A 300 -15.16 6.93 3.48
C ASP A 300 -13.75 6.38 3.24
N LEU A 301 -12.89 6.41 4.26
CA LEU A 301 -11.51 5.90 4.17
C LEU A 301 -11.51 4.40 3.86
N LYS A 302 -10.60 3.99 2.99
CA LYS A 302 -10.39 2.60 2.58
C LYS A 302 -8.93 2.21 2.73
N ARG A 303 -8.67 0.92 2.57
CA ARG A 303 -7.31 0.37 2.59
C ARG A 303 -7.08 -0.66 1.49
N ASN A 304 -5.94 -0.57 0.81
CA ASN A 304 -5.54 -1.52 -0.22
C ASN A 304 -4.04 -1.87 -0.10
N PHE A 305 -3.47 -2.47 -1.15
CA PHE A 305 -2.05 -2.85 -1.19
C PHE A 305 -1.08 -1.66 -1.23
N GLN A 306 -1.54 -0.47 -1.59
CA GLN A 306 -0.74 0.76 -1.60
C GLN A 306 -0.81 1.52 -0.26
N GLY A 307 -1.77 1.19 0.62
CA GLY A 307 -1.93 1.84 1.92
C GLY A 307 -3.34 2.35 2.15
N TYR A 308 -3.48 3.46 2.87
CA TYR A 308 -4.76 4.15 3.00
C TYR A 308 -5.10 4.90 1.73
N THR A 309 -6.37 4.86 1.35
CA THR A 309 -6.84 5.46 0.11
C THR A 309 -8.26 5.99 0.28
N ASP A 310 -8.56 7.06 -0.45
CA ASP A 310 -9.89 7.59 -0.71
C ASP A 310 -10.44 7.11 -2.08
N ASP A 311 -9.70 6.24 -2.77
CA ASP A 311 -10.09 5.64 -4.04
C ASP A 311 -11.36 4.80 -3.91
N SER A 312 -12.40 5.21 -4.63
CA SER A 312 -13.70 4.56 -4.67
C SER A 312 -13.92 3.69 -5.90
N ALA A 313 -12.87 3.34 -6.65
CA ALA A 313 -12.97 2.52 -7.85
C ALA A 313 -13.67 1.19 -7.58
N THR A 314 -14.51 0.76 -8.53
CA THR A 314 -15.16 -0.55 -8.53
C THR A 314 -14.12 -1.67 -8.60
N ALA A 315 -13.07 -1.47 -9.39
CA ALA A 315 -12.00 -2.44 -9.57
C ALA A 315 -10.62 -1.77 -9.59
N LEU A 316 -9.66 -2.43 -8.95
CA LEU A 316 -8.24 -2.16 -9.08
C LEU A 316 -7.63 -3.19 -10.03
N ILE A 317 -7.18 -2.73 -11.19
CA ILE A 317 -6.55 -3.56 -12.22
C ILE A 317 -5.04 -3.50 -12.02
N GLY A 318 -4.46 -4.62 -11.59
CA GLY A 318 -3.02 -4.79 -11.45
C GLY A 318 -2.38 -5.19 -12.78
N LEU A 319 -1.39 -4.41 -13.23
CA LEU A 319 -0.61 -4.61 -14.45
C LEU A 319 0.87 -4.73 -14.11
N GLY A 320 1.59 -5.63 -14.77
CA GLY A 320 2.99 -5.92 -14.46
C GLY A 320 3.19 -7.16 -13.58
N ALA A 321 4.45 -7.58 -13.47
CA ALA A 321 4.85 -8.73 -12.67
C ALA A 321 4.50 -8.53 -11.19
N SER A 322 4.00 -9.58 -10.54
CA SER A 322 3.58 -9.61 -9.13
C SER A 322 2.37 -8.76 -8.74
N SER A 323 1.88 -7.89 -9.64
CA SER A 323 0.74 -7.01 -9.40
C SER A 323 -0.48 -7.79 -8.93
N ILE A 324 -1.18 -7.22 -7.94
CA ILE A 324 -2.42 -7.76 -7.42
C ILE A 324 -3.56 -6.85 -7.86
N GLY A 325 -4.58 -7.43 -8.48
CA GLY A 325 -5.84 -6.77 -8.79
C GLY A 325 -6.94 -7.15 -7.79
N LYS A 326 -7.90 -6.25 -7.61
CA LYS A 326 -9.14 -6.45 -6.86
C LYS A 326 -10.32 -6.13 -7.77
N LEU A 327 -11.11 -7.14 -8.10
CA LEU A 327 -12.34 -7.03 -8.87
C LEU A 327 -13.53 -7.29 -7.92
N PRO A 328 -14.77 -6.94 -8.31
CA PRO A 328 -15.94 -7.23 -7.49
C PRO A 328 -16.04 -8.70 -7.07
N GLN A 329 -15.57 -9.63 -7.90
CA GLN A 329 -15.63 -11.07 -7.63
C GLN A 329 -14.52 -11.54 -6.68
N GLY A 330 -13.35 -10.90 -6.69
CA GLY A 330 -12.24 -11.23 -5.80
C GLY A 330 -10.89 -10.73 -6.28
N TYR A 331 -9.82 -11.39 -5.83
CA TYR A 331 -8.46 -10.95 -6.10
C TYR A 331 -7.77 -11.82 -7.15
N VAL A 332 -6.88 -11.22 -7.92
CA VAL A 332 -5.98 -11.89 -8.85
C VAL A 332 -4.56 -11.41 -8.64
N GLN A 333 -3.57 -12.27 -8.89
CA GLN A 333 -2.16 -11.91 -8.88
C GLN A 333 -1.46 -12.37 -10.15
N ASN A 334 -0.72 -11.45 -10.75
CA ASN A 334 0.14 -11.71 -11.89
C ASN A 334 1.40 -12.49 -11.51
N MET A 335 1.96 -13.21 -12.49
CA MET A 335 3.22 -13.94 -12.37
C MET A 335 4.32 -13.06 -11.75
N PRO A 336 4.86 -13.41 -10.57
CA PRO A 336 5.90 -12.60 -9.94
C PRO A 336 7.26 -12.70 -10.65
N ALA A 337 7.61 -13.86 -11.19
CA ALA A 337 8.90 -14.05 -11.85
C ALA A 337 8.92 -13.28 -13.19
N THR A 338 9.74 -12.23 -13.29
CA THR A 338 9.69 -11.30 -14.43
C THR A 338 9.87 -11.99 -15.78
N GLY A 339 10.78 -12.97 -15.88
CA GLY A 339 10.99 -13.70 -17.13
C GLY A 339 9.77 -14.53 -17.56
N GLU A 340 9.11 -15.18 -16.60
CA GLU A 340 7.90 -15.96 -16.84
C GLU A 340 6.71 -15.06 -17.19
N TYR A 341 6.59 -13.93 -16.48
CA TYR A 341 5.60 -12.88 -16.78
C TYR A 341 5.73 -12.40 -18.23
N GLN A 342 6.95 -12.11 -18.69
CA GLN A 342 7.19 -11.66 -20.06
C GLN A 342 6.76 -12.71 -21.08
N ARG A 343 7.09 -13.99 -20.85
CA ARG A 343 6.64 -15.10 -21.73
C ARG A 343 5.12 -15.24 -21.77
N MET A 344 4.43 -15.09 -20.63
CA MET A 344 2.97 -15.15 -20.56
C MET A 344 2.32 -13.98 -21.33
N ALA A 345 2.83 -12.75 -21.12
CA ALA A 345 2.34 -11.56 -21.82
C ALA A 345 2.51 -11.66 -23.34
N GLU A 346 3.63 -12.22 -23.81
CA GLU A 346 3.89 -12.45 -25.24
C GLU A 346 3.02 -13.53 -25.87
N THR A 347 2.50 -14.48 -25.07
CA THR A 347 1.68 -15.59 -25.57
C THR A 347 0.20 -15.20 -25.64
N ASP A 348 -0.38 -14.78 -24.51
CA ASP A 348 -1.84 -14.57 -24.38
C ASP A 348 -2.22 -13.16 -23.89
N GLY A 349 -1.25 -12.35 -23.50
CA GLY A 349 -1.45 -11.01 -22.94
C GLY A 349 -2.06 -10.98 -21.53
N LEU A 350 -2.43 -12.11 -20.94
CA LEU A 350 -2.90 -12.19 -19.55
C LEU A 350 -1.90 -12.96 -18.69
N CYS A 351 -1.55 -12.39 -17.53
CA CYS A 351 -0.44 -12.88 -16.72
C CYS A 351 -0.84 -13.45 -15.35
N VAL A 352 -2.13 -13.70 -15.12
CA VAL A 352 -2.66 -14.18 -13.84
C VAL A 352 -2.22 -15.62 -13.58
N VAL A 353 -1.67 -15.88 -12.39
CA VAL A 353 -1.20 -17.21 -11.97
C VAL A 353 -1.94 -17.76 -10.76
N ARG A 354 -2.56 -16.88 -9.96
CA ARG A 354 -3.34 -17.26 -8.79
C ARG A 354 -4.30 -16.14 -8.41
N GLY A 355 -5.30 -16.48 -7.59
CA GLY A 355 -6.25 -15.53 -7.05
C GLY A 355 -7.15 -16.18 -6.02
N ILE A 356 -8.22 -15.49 -5.63
CA ILE A 356 -9.27 -16.04 -4.78
C ILE A 356 -10.60 -15.35 -5.12
N GLU A 357 -11.66 -16.14 -5.27
CA GLU A 357 -13.04 -15.65 -5.36
C GLU A 357 -13.60 -15.45 -3.96
N LEU A 358 -14.29 -14.34 -3.73
CA LEU A 358 -14.80 -13.98 -2.40
C LEU A 358 -16.21 -14.53 -2.19
N SER A 359 -16.36 -15.33 -1.14
CA SER A 359 -17.66 -15.70 -0.59
C SER A 359 -18.35 -14.51 0.09
N ASP A 360 -19.62 -14.65 0.43
CA ASP A 360 -20.34 -13.61 1.17
C ASP A 360 -19.75 -13.37 2.57
N ASP A 361 -19.28 -14.43 3.25
CA ASP A 361 -18.55 -14.32 4.54
C ASP A 361 -17.22 -13.57 4.35
N ASP A 362 -16.48 -13.85 3.28
CA ASP A 362 -15.23 -13.15 2.98
C ASP A 362 -15.45 -11.65 2.82
N ARG A 363 -16.53 -11.25 2.14
CA ARG A 363 -16.87 -9.85 1.91
C ARG A 363 -17.25 -9.14 3.21
N ALA A 364 -18.08 -9.77 4.03
CA ALA A 364 -18.48 -9.22 5.32
C ALA A 364 -17.28 -9.06 6.28
N ARG A 365 -16.42 -10.07 6.35
CA ARG A 365 -15.19 -10.02 7.15
C ARG A 365 -14.19 -9.01 6.62
N ALA A 366 -14.00 -8.93 5.30
CA ALA A 366 -13.15 -7.92 4.67
C ALA A 366 -13.61 -6.50 5.04
N TRP A 367 -14.92 -6.26 5.03
CA TRP A 367 -15.50 -4.99 5.43
C TRP A 367 -15.22 -4.69 6.91
N VAL A 368 -15.50 -5.63 7.82
CA VAL A 368 -15.23 -5.42 9.27
C VAL A 368 -13.76 -5.16 9.54
N ILE A 369 -12.86 -5.93 8.92
CA ILE A 369 -11.42 -5.75 9.04
C ILE A 369 -11.02 -4.37 8.51
N GLU A 370 -11.53 -3.94 7.36
CA GLU A 370 -11.24 -2.62 6.81
C GLU A 370 -11.74 -1.49 7.73
N ARG A 371 -12.95 -1.60 8.27
CA ARG A 371 -13.51 -0.62 9.22
C ARG A 371 -12.68 -0.54 10.52
N ILE A 372 -12.25 -1.66 11.07
CA ILE A 372 -11.32 -1.67 12.23
C ILE A 372 -9.99 -1.00 11.86
N MET A 373 -9.47 -1.25 10.67
CA MET A 373 -8.19 -0.72 10.22
C MET A 373 -8.25 0.77 9.82
N CYS A 374 -9.40 1.28 9.42
CA CYS A 374 -9.58 2.68 8.98
C CYS A 374 -10.18 3.55 10.09
N ASP A 375 -11.27 3.10 10.70
CA ASP A 375 -12.13 3.88 11.58
C ASP A 375 -11.98 3.47 13.05
N PHE A 376 -11.22 2.41 13.32
CA PHE A 376 -11.06 1.80 14.65
C PHE A 376 -12.39 1.34 15.28
N ALA A 377 -13.43 1.20 14.48
CA ALA A 377 -14.76 0.81 14.91
C ALA A 377 -15.58 0.27 13.74
N PHE A 378 -16.66 -0.45 14.03
CA PHE A 378 -17.70 -0.77 13.06
C PHE A 378 -19.06 -0.90 13.75
N ASP A 379 -20.13 -0.61 13.00
CA ASP A 379 -21.51 -0.66 13.47
C ASP A 379 -22.19 -1.96 13.02
N PHE A 380 -22.90 -2.63 13.94
CA PHE A 380 -23.57 -3.89 13.66
C PHE A 380 -24.77 -3.73 12.71
N ALA A 381 -25.52 -2.63 12.82
CA ALA A 381 -26.65 -2.38 11.93
C ALA A 381 -26.19 -2.01 10.51
N GLU A 382 -25.04 -1.34 10.39
CA GLU A 382 -24.41 -1.13 9.09
C GLU A 382 -23.95 -2.44 8.45
N LEU A 383 -23.27 -3.30 9.22
CA LEU A 383 -22.87 -4.63 8.75
C LEU A 383 -24.08 -5.45 8.25
N GLU A 384 -25.18 -5.44 9.01
CA GLU A 384 -26.44 -6.09 8.62
C GLU A 384 -27.06 -5.48 7.36
N ARG A 385 -27.01 -4.15 7.21
CA ARG A 385 -27.53 -3.44 6.03
C ARG A 385 -26.75 -3.78 4.77
N GLU A 386 -25.41 -3.83 4.84
CA GLU A 386 -24.54 -4.06 3.68
C GLU A 386 -24.56 -5.52 3.21
N PHE A 387 -24.55 -6.50 4.13
CA PHE A 387 -24.37 -7.92 3.78
C PHE A 387 -25.61 -8.81 3.98
N GLY A 388 -26.69 -8.28 4.55
CA GLY A 388 -27.96 -9.00 4.62
C GLY A 388 -27.93 -10.25 5.50
N ARG A 389 -28.16 -11.44 4.92
CA ARG A 389 -28.52 -12.68 5.65
C ARG A 389 -27.42 -13.16 6.60
N ASP A 390 -27.53 -12.64 7.82
CA ASP A 390 -27.01 -13.11 9.10
C ASP A 390 -25.50 -12.99 9.35
N PRO A 391 -24.95 -11.77 9.49
CA PRO A 391 -23.61 -11.56 10.05
C PRO A 391 -23.54 -11.88 11.57
N SER A 392 -24.51 -12.61 12.14
CA SER A 392 -24.55 -12.92 13.58
C SER A 392 -23.28 -13.61 14.06
N GLY A 393 -22.62 -14.41 13.22
CA GLY A 393 -21.32 -15.00 13.55
C GLY A 393 -20.27 -13.93 13.88
N ILE A 394 -20.12 -12.94 13.00
CA ILE A 394 -19.16 -11.83 13.18
C ILE A 394 -19.56 -10.95 14.37
N ILE A 395 -20.85 -10.68 14.55
CA ILE A 395 -21.35 -9.91 15.71
C ILE A 395 -21.11 -10.68 17.02
N ALA A 396 -21.28 -12.00 17.02
CA ALA A 396 -21.02 -12.85 18.18
C ALA A 396 -19.52 -12.89 18.50
N GLU A 397 -18.64 -12.98 17.49
CA GLU A 397 -17.19 -12.85 17.64
C GLU A 397 -16.82 -11.50 18.27
N ALA A 398 -17.42 -10.40 17.81
CA ALA A 398 -17.19 -9.06 18.37
C ALA A 398 -17.61 -8.95 19.84
N LYS A 399 -18.81 -9.46 20.17
CA LYS A 399 -19.33 -9.52 21.54
C LYS A 399 -18.47 -10.37 22.44
N LEU A 400 -18.01 -11.53 21.95
CA LEU A 400 -17.12 -12.42 22.68
C LEU A 400 -15.77 -11.76 22.94
N PHE A 401 -15.16 -11.15 21.92
CA PHE A 401 -13.91 -10.42 22.04
C PHE A 401 -14.02 -9.33 23.11
N ALA A 402 -15.04 -8.47 23.02
CA ALA A 402 -15.26 -7.39 23.98
C ALA A 402 -15.50 -7.91 25.41
N ALA A 403 -16.27 -8.99 25.59
CA ALA A 403 -16.53 -9.58 26.89
C ALA A 403 -15.28 -10.22 27.54
N GLN A 404 -14.38 -10.80 26.73
CA GLN A 404 -13.13 -11.40 27.20
C GLN A 404 -11.99 -10.39 27.32
N ASN A 405 -12.20 -9.15 26.88
CA ASN A 405 -11.17 -8.13 26.86
C ASN A 405 -10.95 -7.48 28.23
N SER A 406 -10.29 -8.18 29.16
CA SER A 406 -9.97 -7.65 30.49
C SER A 406 -8.99 -6.47 30.48
N ASP A 407 -8.34 -6.23 29.34
CA ASP A 407 -7.32 -5.18 29.17
C ASP A 407 -7.88 -3.86 28.62
N GLY A 408 -9.18 -3.79 28.30
CA GLY A 408 -9.86 -2.55 27.90
C GLY A 408 -9.38 -1.95 26.57
N ILE A 409 -8.82 -2.75 25.66
CA ILE A 409 -8.39 -2.32 24.32
C ILE A 409 -9.56 -2.23 23.32
N ALA A 410 -10.68 -2.89 23.60
CA ALA A 410 -11.90 -2.77 22.81
C ALA A 410 -13.14 -2.75 23.70
N GLN A 411 -14.21 -2.16 23.20
CA GLN A 411 -15.48 -2.02 23.89
C GLN A 411 -16.65 -2.10 22.92
N ILE A 412 -17.83 -2.41 23.46
CA ILE A 412 -19.10 -2.26 22.75
C ILE A 412 -19.93 -1.19 23.46
N LYS A 413 -20.40 -0.20 22.70
CA LYS A 413 -21.35 0.82 23.17
C LYS A 413 -22.56 0.81 22.24
N GLY A 414 -23.72 0.43 22.75
CA GLY A 414 -24.90 0.23 21.90
C GLY A 414 -24.67 -0.88 20.87
N GLN A 415 -24.69 -0.52 19.59
CA GLN A 415 -24.46 -1.44 18.46
C GLN A 415 -23.09 -1.25 17.78
N VAL A 416 -22.18 -0.50 18.42
CA VAL A 416 -20.86 -0.20 17.85
C VAL A 416 -19.78 -0.93 18.62
N PHE A 417 -18.99 -1.74 17.90
CA PHE A 417 -17.71 -2.25 18.39
C PHE A 417 -16.63 -1.23 18.08
N SER A 418 -15.81 -0.86 19.07
CA SER A 418 -14.75 0.16 18.90
C SER A 418 -13.50 -0.18 19.70
N LEU A 419 -12.34 0.18 19.17
CA LEU A 419 -11.08 0.18 19.89
C LEU A 419 -11.02 1.42 20.78
N THR A 420 -10.48 1.26 22.00
CA THR A 420 -10.18 2.41 22.85
C THR A 420 -8.90 3.11 22.36
N GLU A 421 -8.58 4.31 22.85
CA GLU A 421 -7.28 4.95 22.54
C GLU A 421 -6.09 4.04 22.88
N ALA A 422 -6.22 3.23 23.94
CA ALA A 422 -5.21 2.23 24.30
C ALA A 422 -5.19 1.02 23.34
N GLY A 423 -6.30 0.76 22.62
CA GLY A 423 -6.41 -0.33 21.66
C GLY A 423 -5.97 0.01 20.25
N LYS A 424 -6.05 1.27 19.82
CA LYS A 424 -5.72 1.69 18.44
C LYS A 424 -4.35 1.20 17.93
N PRO A 425 -3.26 1.24 18.72
CA PRO A 425 -1.97 0.69 18.28
C PRO A 425 -2.00 -0.81 17.93
N PHE A 426 -3.00 -1.54 18.42
CA PHE A 426 -3.20 -2.97 18.22
C PHE A 426 -4.29 -3.29 17.19
N ALA A 427 -4.69 -2.33 16.34
CA ALA A 427 -5.76 -2.52 15.36
C ALA A 427 -5.58 -3.76 14.48
N ARG A 428 -4.36 -4.05 14.03
CA ARG A 428 -4.05 -5.28 13.26
C ARG A 428 -4.37 -6.55 14.06
N THR A 429 -4.02 -6.56 15.35
CA THR A 429 -4.26 -7.72 16.24
C THR A 429 -5.74 -7.90 16.55
N VAL A 430 -6.48 -6.79 16.70
CA VAL A 430 -7.94 -6.86 16.89
C VAL A 430 -8.63 -7.30 15.59
N ALA A 431 -8.22 -6.78 14.43
CA ALA A 431 -8.72 -7.20 13.13
C ALA A 431 -8.50 -8.69 12.88
N ALA A 432 -7.37 -9.24 13.35
CA ALA A 432 -7.06 -10.66 13.25
C ALA A 432 -8.02 -11.58 14.00
N ALA A 433 -8.78 -11.07 14.98
CA ALA A 433 -9.82 -11.84 15.66
C ALA A 433 -11.01 -12.16 14.72
N PHE A 434 -11.17 -11.42 13.63
CA PHE A 434 -12.23 -11.60 12.63
C PHE A 434 -11.74 -12.32 11.37
N ASP A 435 -10.48 -12.78 11.35
CA ASP A 435 -9.87 -13.49 10.24
C ASP A 435 -10.11 -15.00 10.37
N SER A 436 -11.00 -15.55 9.54
CA SER A 436 -11.34 -16.98 9.55
C SER A 436 -10.22 -17.87 8.99
N TYR A 437 -9.24 -17.28 8.30
CA TYR A 437 -8.11 -17.98 7.69
C TYR A 437 -6.86 -18.01 8.59
N LEU A 438 -6.80 -17.20 9.65
CA LEU A 438 -5.62 -17.07 10.50
C LEU A 438 -5.15 -18.40 11.10
N SER A 439 -6.09 -19.26 11.52
CA SER A 439 -5.81 -20.57 12.10
C SER A 439 -5.45 -21.64 11.06
N THR A 440 -5.77 -21.42 9.79
CA THR A 440 -5.55 -22.35 8.67
C THR A 440 -4.34 -21.97 7.81
N GLY A 441 -3.79 -20.77 8.02
CA GLY A 441 -2.65 -20.23 7.28
C GLY A 441 -1.30 -20.87 7.64
N LYS A 442 -0.44 -21.03 6.62
CA LYS A 442 0.97 -21.45 6.76
C LYS A 442 1.95 -20.27 6.74
N GLY A 443 1.47 -19.02 6.76
CA GLY A 443 2.27 -17.81 6.56
C GLY A 443 2.99 -17.35 7.84
N ARG A 444 4.27 -16.97 7.73
CA ARG A 444 4.98 -16.21 8.78
C ARG A 444 4.77 -14.72 8.54
N HIS A 445 4.38 -13.97 9.57
CA HIS A 445 4.14 -12.52 9.50
C HIS A 445 5.22 -11.72 10.24
N SER A 446 5.39 -10.43 9.90
CA SER A 446 6.21 -9.52 10.70
C SER A 446 5.47 -9.11 11.97
N VAL A 447 6.22 -8.71 13.01
CA VAL A 447 5.67 -8.07 14.22
C VAL A 447 4.83 -6.84 13.84
N ALA A 448 3.68 -6.65 14.50
CA ALA A 448 2.67 -5.67 14.11
C ALA A 448 2.92 -4.24 14.59
N VAL A 449 3.88 -4.03 15.51
CA VAL A 449 4.22 -2.74 16.13
C VAL A 449 5.33 -2.01 15.40
#